data_AF-A0A1V4QFT8-F1
#
_entry.id   AF-A0A1V4QFT8-F1
#
_cell.length_a   1.000
_cell.length_b   1.000
_cell.length_c   1.000
_cell.angle_alpha   90.00
_cell.angle_beta   90.00
_cell.angle_gamma   90.00
#
_symmetry.space_group_name_H-M   'P 1'
#
loop_
_entity.id
_entity.type
_entity.pdbx_description
1 polymer ?
#
loop_
_entity_poly.entity_id
_entity_poly.type
_entity_poly.pdbx_seq_one_letter_code
_entity_poly.pdbx_strand_id
1 'polypeptide(L)'
;MNLLLIISIFCGVDLYFLKDSPNLLVRILPKLETKEVVLYYSFYDTTWDSIPVEPKGKFFDAVLTPKDTLNILGLYFRCDSIFDDNQGELYLYEIRLFPKMILPFTFTDLEKMIGQATNKIVSGQHKDEGITLLEYVSRVLKIMPVMKNSEGDLKKRVLEMKIEKLKQIRE
;
A
#
# COMPACT_ATOMS: atom_id res chain seq x y z
N MET A 1 -13.09 22.54 -12.45
CA MET A 1 -11.94 21.92 -11.77
C MET A 1 -12.23 21.92 -10.28
N ASN A 2 -12.82 20.84 -9.76
CA ASN A 2 -13.19 20.72 -8.34
C ASN A 2 -12.51 19.47 -7.80
N LEU A 3 -11.34 19.64 -7.20
CA LEU A 3 -10.62 18.61 -6.46
C LEU A 3 -11.22 18.56 -5.03
N LEU A 4 -11.67 17.39 -4.57
CA LEU A 4 -12.14 17.21 -3.20
C LEU A 4 -11.40 16.02 -2.56
N LEU A 5 -11.08 16.22 -1.28
CA LEU A 5 -10.20 15.44 -0.38
C LEU A 5 -8.70 15.52 -0.73
N ILE A 6 -8.10 16.62 -0.25
CA ILE A 6 -6.66 16.70 0.03
C ILE A 6 -6.43 15.97 1.34
N ILE A 7 -5.92 14.74 1.27
CA ILE A 7 -5.08 14.22 2.35
C ILE A 7 -3.67 14.50 1.86
N SER A 8 -3.05 15.58 2.35
CA SER A 8 -1.64 15.84 2.09
C SER A 8 -0.84 14.77 2.84
N ILE A 9 -0.40 13.73 2.14
CA ILE A 9 0.45 12.70 2.75
C ILE A 9 1.88 13.13 2.52
N PHE A 10 2.66 13.27 3.60
CA PHE A 10 4.04 13.75 3.66
C PHE A 10 5.08 12.79 3.02
N CYS A 11 4.69 12.08 1.97
CA CYS A 11 5.48 11.09 1.26
C CYS A 11 5.55 11.55 -0.20
N GLY A 12 6.66 11.35 -0.91
CA GLY A 12 6.87 11.92 -2.25
C GLY A 12 5.84 11.54 -3.33
N VAL A 13 4.80 10.77 -2.98
CA VAL A 13 3.69 10.31 -3.80
C VAL A 13 2.35 10.64 -3.13
N ASP A 14 1.54 11.42 -3.83
CA ASP A 14 0.13 11.65 -3.52
C ASP A 14 -0.76 10.76 -4.42
N LEU A 15 -1.87 10.26 -3.87
CA LEU A 15 -2.79 9.36 -4.57
C LEU A 15 -4.25 9.84 -4.44
N TYR A 16 -4.94 9.95 -5.56
CA TYR A 16 -6.33 10.44 -5.61
C TYR A 16 -7.21 9.62 -6.55
N PHE A 17 -8.51 9.56 -6.28
CA PHE A 17 -9.47 9.13 -7.31
C PHE A 17 -9.72 10.27 -8.29
N LEU A 18 -9.75 9.94 -9.58
CA LEU A 18 -10.26 10.86 -10.58
C LEU A 18 -11.78 11.07 -10.41
N LYS A 19 -12.21 12.32 -10.60
CA LYS A 19 -13.62 12.68 -10.54
C LYS A 19 -14.38 11.87 -11.59
N ASP A 20 -15.53 11.32 -11.19
CA ASP A 20 -16.43 10.56 -12.08
C ASP A 20 -15.78 9.34 -12.78
N SER A 21 -14.64 8.85 -12.25
CA SER A 21 -13.88 7.71 -12.80
C SER A 21 -13.38 6.77 -11.69
N PRO A 22 -13.25 5.45 -11.94
CA PRO A 22 -12.61 4.53 -10.98
C PRO A 22 -11.08 4.65 -10.96
N ASN A 23 -10.50 5.43 -11.86
CA ASN A 23 -9.05 5.53 -12.03
C ASN A 23 -8.41 6.36 -10.91
N LEU A 24 -7.13 6.07 -10.66
CA LEU A 24 -6.29 6.73 -9.69
C LEU A 24 -5.34 7.70 -10.40
N LEU A 25 -5.22 8.91 -9.86
CA LEU A 25 -4.13 9.84 -10.18
C LEU A 25 -3.03 9.64 -9.15
N VAL A 26 -1.86 9.21 -9.61
CA VAL A 26 -0.62 9.20 -8.84
C VAL A 26 0.12 10.48 -9.18
N ARG A 27 0.41 11.30 -8.17
CA ARG A 27 1.16 12.54 -8.31
C ARG A 27 2.46 12.42 -7.54
N ILE A 28 3.58 12.60 -8.22
CA ILE A 28 4.91 12.52 -7.64
C ILE A 28 5.49 13.95 -7.57
N LEU A 29 6.05 14.30 -6.42
CA LEU A 29 6.81 15.53 -6.22
C LEU A 29 8.27 15.16 -5.89
N PRO A 30 9.15 15.13 -6.90
CA PRO A 30 10.57 14.85 -6.69
C PRO A 30 11.21 15.88 -5.76
N LYS A 31 12.09 15.42 -4.85
CA LYS A 31 12.84 16.31 -3.94
C LYS A 31 13.92 17.11 -4.67
N LEU A 32 14.38 16.61 -5.82
CA LEU A 32 15.43 17.20 -6.65
C LEU A 32 14.85 17.50 -8.04
N GLU A 33 15.45 18.48 -8.72
CA GLU A 33 15.13 18.73 -10.12
C GLU A 33 15.49 17.50 -10.95
N THR A 34 14.50 16.96 -11.66
CA THR A 34 14.63 15.70 -12.41
C THR A 34 14.00 15.87 -13.79
N LYS A 35 14.55 15.18 -14.78
CA LYS A 35 14.05 15.24 -16.17
C LYS A 35 13.09 14.11 -16.46
N GLU A 36 13.32 12.96 -15.86
CA GLU A 36 12.57 11.74 -16.12
C GLU A 36 12.13 11.07 -14.82
N VAL A 37 10.85 10.73 -14.74
CA VAL A 37 10.30 9.91 -13.66
C VAL A 37 9.69 8.65 -14.25
N VAL A 38 10.03 7.50 -13.69
CA VAL A 38 9.38 6.22 -14.00
C VAL A 38 8.68 5.74 -12.74
N LEU A 39 7.36 5.57 -12.81
CA LEU A 39 6.56 4.99 -11.75
C LEU A 39 6.52 3.48 -11.94
N TYR A 40 6.81 2.75 -10.87
CA TYR A 40 6.63 1.31 -10.79
C TYR A 40 5.46 1.03 -9.85
N TYR A 41 4.56 0.15 -10.27
CA TYR A 41 3.36 -0.15 -9.50
C TYR A 41 2.97 -1.62 -9.59
N SER A 42 2.29 -2.09 -8.55
CA SER A 42 1.62 -3.38 -8.56
C SER A 42 0.32 -3.29 -7.77
N PHE A 43 -0.74 -3.89 -8.31
CA PHE A 43 -2.01 -4.08 -7.60
C PHE A 43 -2.11 -5.46 -6.92
N TYR A 44 -1.13 -6.34 -7.15
CA TYR A 44 -1.14 -7.71 -6.65
C TYR A 44 0.26 -8.36 -6.66
N ASP A 45 0.71 -8.79 -5.48
CA ASP A 45 1.86 -9.67 -5.29
C ASP A 45 3.16 -9.19 -5.99
N THR A 46 3.84 -10.06 -6.75
CA THR A 46 5.20 -9.83 -7.23
C THR A 46 5.27 -9.39 -8.69
N THR A 47 4.13 -9.19 -9.35
CA THR A 47 4.11 -8.71 -10.73
C THR A 47 4.06 -7.19 -10.74
N TRP A 48 5.11 -6.59 -11.31
CA TRP A 48 5.30 -5.14 -11.34
C TRP A 48 5.19 -4.62 -12.77
N ASP A 49 4.37 -3.59 -12.94
CA ASP A 49 4.30 -2.79 -14.17
C ASP A 49 5.08 -1.48 -13.97
N SER A 50 5.39 -0.80 -15.07
CA SER A 50 6.00 0.52 -15.04
C SER A 50 5.44 1.45 -16.10
N ILE A 51 5.44 2.74 -15.81
CA ILE A 51 5.00 3.78 -16.73
C ILE A 51 5.93 5.01 -16.62
N PRO A 52 6.46 5.53 -17.75
CA PRO A 52 7.12 6.84 -17.73
C PRO A 52 6.07 7.91 -17.40
N VAL A 53 6.43 8.84 -16.52
CA VAL A 53 5.52 9.86 -16.01
C VAL A 53 5.86 11.19 -16.65
N GLU A 54 4.84 11.84 -17.22
CA GLU A 54 5.03 13.13 -17.89
C GLU A 54 5.06 14.28 -16.87
N PRO A 55 5.96 15.27 -17.06
CA PRO A 55 6.00 16.45 -16.21
C PRO A 55 4.77 17.35 -16.46
N LYS A 56 4.17 17.81 -15.38
CA LYS A 56 3.04 18.74 -15.38
C LYS A 56 3.31 19.89 -14.40
N GLY A 57 4.05 20.88 -14.89
CA GLY A 57 4.59 21.94 -14.05
C GLY A 57 5.67 21.40 -13.12
N LYS A 58 5.47 21.46 -11.81
CA LYS A 58 6.41 20.93 -10.80
C LYS A 58 6.15 19.47 -10.40
N PHE A 59 5.07 18.88 -10.90
CA PHE A 59 4.62 17.54 -10.54
C PHE A 59 4.82 16.58 -11.69
N PHE A 60 4.80 15.29 -11.38
CA PHE A 60 4.75 14.20 -12.35
C PHE A 60 3.46 13.42 -12.09
N ASP A 61 2.54 13.42 -13.05
CA ASP A 61 1.20 12.84 -12.90
C ASP A 61 1.06 11.57 -13.76
N ALA A 62 0.68 10.44 -13.15
CA ALA A 62 0.34 9.20 -13.85
C ALA A 62 -1.09 8.77 -13.51
N VAL A 63 -1.76 8.10 -14.45
CA VAL A 63 -3.10 7.56 -14.24
C VAL A 63 -3.04 6.04 -14.22
N LEU A 64 -3.45 5.44 -13.10
CA LEU A 64 -3.56 4.00 -12.94
C LEU A 64 -5.03 3.57 -12.98
N THR A 65 -5.29 2.39 -13.53
CA THR A 65 -6.64 1.81 -13.60
C THR A 65 -6.69 0.58 -12.69
N PRO A 66 -7.35 0.66 -11.52
CA PRO A 66 -7.58 -0.50 -10.68
C PRO A 66 -8.44 -1.54 -11.41
N LYS A 67 -8.08 -2.82 -11.31
CA LYS A 67 -8.82 -3.91 -11.98
C LYS A 67 -9.94 -4.47 -11.10
N ASP A 68 -9.71 -4.55 -9.79
CA ASP A 68 -10.66 -5.12 -8.84
C ASP A 68 -11.29 -4.07 -7.91
N THR A 69 -12.31 -4.48 -7.17
CA THR A 69 -13.01 -3.59 -6.21
C THR A 69 -12.21 -3.34 -4.93
N LEU A 70 -11.30 -4.25 -4.57
CA LEU A 70 -10.35 -4.14 -3.47
C LEU A 70 -8.96 -4.48 -4.01
N ASN A 71 -8.02 -3.54 -3.90
CA ASN A 71 -6.63 -3.78 -4.32
C ASN A 71 -5.67 -3.32 -3.22
N ILE A 72 -4.54 -4.00 -3.10
CA ILE A 72 -3.39 -3.46 -2.35
C ILE A 72 -2.40 -2.95 -3.39
N LEU A 73 -2.27 -1.63 -3.45
CA LEU A 73 -1.38 -0.94 -4.37
C LEU A 73 -0.03 -0.72 -3.69
N GLY A 74 1.03 -1.26 -4.29
CA GLY A 74 2.41 -0.93 -3.98
C GLY A 74 2.99 -0.03 -5.05
N LEU A 75 3.65 1.06 -4.65
CA LEU A 75 4.32 2.00 -5.54
C LEU A 75 5.77 2.21 -5.11
N TYR A 76 6.63 2.43 -6.09
CA TYR A 76 7.92 3.11 -5.93
C TYR A 76 8.25 3.84 -7.24
N PHE A 77 9.20 4.76 -7.23
CA PHE A 77 9.53 5.50 -8.44
C PHE A 77 11.02 5.71 -8.58
N ARG A 78 11.44 5.96 -9.83
CA ARG A 78 12.81 6.31 -10.17
C ARG A 78 12.82 7.71 -10.76
N CYS A 79 13.63 8.60 -10.20
CA CYS A 79 13.94 9.91 -10.75
C CYS A 79 15.33 9.84 -11.39
N ASP A 80 15.41 9.98 -12.71
CA ASP A 80 16.63 9.76 -13.49
C ASP A 80 17.28 8.39 -13.15
N SER A 81 18.40 8.40 -12.42
CA SER A 81 19.12 7.19 -11.98
C SER A 81 18.91 6.81 -10.51
N ILE A 82 18.12 7.57 -9.76
CA ILE A 82 17.91 7.40 -8.31
C ILE A 82 16.55 6.78 -8.06
N PHE A 83 16.51 5.66 -7.33
CA PHE A 83 15.27 5.07 -6.85
C PHE A 83 14.83 5.74 -5.55
N ASP A 84 13.56 6.11 -5.48
CA ASP A 84 12.87 6.43 -4.24
C ASP A 84 11.90 5.27 -3.95
N ASP A 85 12.38 4.35 -3.13
CA ASP A 85 11.65 3.20 -2.61
C ASP A 85 11.26 3.39 -1.15
N ASN A 86 11.18 4.64 -0.69
CA ASN A 86 10.86 5.01 0.69
C ASN A 86 11.68 4.21 1.73
N GLN A 87 13.01 4.28 1.60
CA GLN A 87 13.98 3.64 2.50
C GLN A 87 13.89 2.10 2.48
N GLY A 88 13.60 1.51 1.32
CA GLY A 88 13.40 0.08 1.17
C GLY A 88 11.98 -0.41 1.48
N GLU A 89 11.07 0.48 1.86
CA GLU A 89 9.64 0.19 2.03
C GLU A 89 8.79 0.83 0.94
N LEU A 90 8.08 0.02 0.16
CA LEU A 90 7.13 0.50 -0.85
C LEU A 90 6.09 1.46 -0.28
N TYR A 91 5.60 2.41 -1.08
CA TYR A 91 4.40 3.16 -0.72
C TYR A 91 3.18 2.25 -0.89
N LEU A 92 2.50 1.92 0.21
CA LEU A 92 1.42 0.94 0.25
C LEU A 92 0.06 1.59 0.54
N TYR A 93 -0.95 1.21 -0.25
CA TYR A 93 -2.31 1.71 -0.12
C TYR A 93 -3.33 0.58 -0.27
N GLU A 94 -4.33 0.54 0.60
CA GLU A 94 -5.56 -0.20 0.33
C GLU A 94 -6.51 0.70 -0.48
N ILE A 95 -6.95 0.19 -1.64
CA ILE A 95 -7.84 0.88 -2.56
C ILE A 95 -9.17 0.14 -2.61
N ARG A 96 -10.26 0.85 -2.30
CA ARG A 96 -11.63 0.38 -2.53
C ARG A 96 -12.34 1.28 -3.53
N LEU A 97 -13.02 0.67 -4.51
CA LEU A 97 -13.80 1.42 -5.50
C LEU A 97 -15.21 1.79 -5.00
N PHE A 98 -15.78 0.99 -4.08
CA PHE A 98 -17.16 1.16 -3.59
C PHE A 98 -17.29 0.81 -2.08
N PRO A 99 -17.47 1.80 -1.19
CA PRO A 99 -17.27 3.24 -1.43
C PRO A 99 -15.81 3.54 -1.80
N LYS A 100 -15.58 4.62 -2.55
CA LYS A 100 -14.23 5.08 -2.91
C LYS A 100 -13.43 5.37 -1.65
N MET A 101 -12.36 4.61 -1.42
CA MET A 101 -11.47 4.75 -0.27
C MET A 101 -10.02 4.52 -0.70
N ILE A 102 -9.13 5.38 -0.19
CA ILE A 102 -7.68 5.23 -0.27
C ILE A 102 -7.18 5.25 1.17
N LEU A 103 -6.60 4.15 1.63
CA LEU A 103 -6.06 4.04 2.97
C LEU A 103 -4.55 3.74 2.88
N PRO A 104 -3.67 4.71 3.16
CA PRO A 104 -2.24 4.42 3.27
C PRO A 104 -2.00 3.53 4.50
N PHE A 105 -1.06 2.60 4.41
CA PHE A 105 -0.65 1.78 5.54
C PHE A 105 0.83 1.41 5.46
N THR A 106 1.39 0.99 6.59
CA THR A 106 2.78 0.54 6.73
C THR A 106 2.85 -0.86 7.33
N PHE A 107 4.02 -1.49 7.26
CA PHE A 107 4.28 -2.73 8.01
C PHE A 107 4.04 -2.55 9.52
N THR A 108 4.40 -1.40 10.08
CA THR A 108 4.17 -1.07 11.49
C THR A 108 2.68 -1.05 11.85
N ASP A 109 1.81 -0.59 10.94
CA ASP A 109 0.36 -0.60 11.18
C ASP A 109 -0.19 -2.03 11.22
N LEU A 110 0.27 -2.90 10.31
CA LEU A 110 -0.09 -4.32 10.31
C LEU A 110 0.41 -5.03 11.57
N GLU A 111 1.62 -4.72 12.04
CA GLU A 111 2.15 -5.23 13.30
C GLU A 111 1.30 -4.86 14.51
N LYS A 112 0.88 -3.59 14.59
CA LYS A 112 -0.01 -3.12 15.66
C LYS A 112 -1.35 -3.85 15.62
N MET A 113 -1.92 -4.06 14.43
CA MET A 113 -3.17 -4.83 14.26
C MET A 113 -3.02 -6.28 14.74
N ILE A 114 -1.92 -6.95 14.42
CA ILE A 114 -1.64 -8.30 14.94
C ILE A 114 -1.52 -8.29 16.46
N GLY A 115 -0.84 -7.31 17.05
CA GLY A 115 -0.74 -7.17 18.50
C GLY A 115 -2.10 -6.97 19.18
N GLN A 116 -2.96 -6.12 18.62
CA GLN A 116 -4.33 -5.92 19.10
C GLN A 116 -5.18 -7.20 18.98
N ALA A 117 -5.11 -7.90 17.85
CA ALA A 117 -5.79 -9.17 17.65
C ALA A 117 -5.34 -10.21 18.68
N THR A 118 -4.02 -10.31 18.90
CA THR A 118 -3.43 -11.21 19.90
C THR A 118 -3.97 -10.92 21.30
N ASN A 119 -3.98 -9.66 21.72
CA ASN A 119 -4.47 -9.28 23.04
C ASN A 119 -5.96 -9.63 23.23
N LYS A 120 -6.80 -9.38 22.22
CA LYS A 120 -8.23 -9.74 22.26
C LYS A 120 -8.45 -11.26 22.33
N ILE A 121 -7.68 -12.03 21.56
CA ILE A 121 -7.78 -13.50 21.54
C ILE A 121 -7.31 -14.10 22.87
N VAL A 122 -6.14 -13.70 23.35
CA VAL A 122 -5.52 -14.27 24.56
C VAL A 122 -6.28 -13.88 25.83
N SER A 123 -6.76 -12.64 25.92
CA SER A 123 -7.57 -12.20 27.07
C SER A 123 -8.99 -12.80 27.08
N GLY A 124 -9.44 -13.38 25.96
CA GLY A 124 -10.81 -13.84 25.77
C GLY A 124 -11.86 -12.72 25.62
N GLN A 125 -11.45 -11.45 25.70
CA GLN A 125 -12.34 -10.30 25.54
C GLN A 125 -12.44 -9.91 24.07
N HIS A 126 -13.65 -9.91 23.51
CA HIS A 126 -13.91 -9.61 22.10
C HIS A 126 -13.12 -10.53 21.13
N LYS A 127 -13.06 -11.82 21.46
CA LYS A 127 -12.32 -12.83 20.68
C LYS A 127 -12.68 -12.81 19.19
N ASP A 128 -13.97 -12.68 18.85
CA ASP A 128 -14.45 -12.66 17.46
C ASP A 128 -13.92 -11.45 16.67
N GLU A 129 -13.81 -10.29 17.32
CA GLU A 129 -13.21 -9.10 16.73
C GLU A 129 -11.71 -9.30 16.50
N GLY A 130 -11.01 -9.92 17.46
CA GLY A 130 -9.61 -10.30 17.31
C GLY A 130 -9.38 -11.26 16.14
N ILE A 131 -10.25 -12.25 15.97
CA ILE A 131 -10.21 -13.18 14.84
C ILE A 131 -10.45 -12.44 13.52
N THR A 132 -11.47 -11.59 13.47
CA THR A 132 -11.80 -10.80 12.27
C THR A 132 -10.63 -9.90 11.85
N LEU A 133 -9.97 -9.26 12.82
CA LEU A 133 -8.80 -8.42 12.57
C LEU A 133 -7.62 -9.25 12.04
N LEU A 134 -7.38 -10.44 12.60
CA LEU A 134 -6.31 -11.33 12.16
C LEU A 134 -6.55 -11.83 10.72
N GLU A 135 -7.79 -12.18 10.38
CA GLU A 135 -8.19 -12.58 9.03
C GLU A 135 -8.06 -11.43 8.03
N TYR A 136 -8.40 -10.20 8.43
CA TYR A 136 -8.16 -9.01 7.63
C TYR A 136 -6.67 -8.84 7.30
N VAL A 137 -5.79 -8.85 8.32
CA VAL A 137 -4.34 -8.68 8.10
C VAL A 137 -3.77 -9.82 7.24
N SER A 138 -4.20 -11.06 7.49
CA SER A 138 -3.79 -12.23 6.70
C SER A 138 -4.13 -12.07 5.22
N ARG A 139 -5.33 -11.56 4.90
CA ARG A 139 -5.75 -11.27 3.53
C ARG A 139 -4.91 -10.16 2.89
N VAL A 140 -4.65 -9.08 3.63
CA VAL A 140 -3.82 -7.96 3.15
C VAL A 140 -2.41 -8.47 2.81
N LEU A 141 -1.75 -9.17 3.74
CA LEU A 141 -0.40 -9.70 3.53
C LEU A 141 -0.33 -10.61 2.29
N LYS A 142 -1.30 -11.52 2.12
CA LYS A 142 -1.33 -12.45 0.99
C LYS A 142 -1.23 -11.76 -0.38
N ILE A 143 -1.92 -10.63 -0.54
CA ILE A 143 -1.99 -9.91 -1.82
C ILE A 143 -1.07 -8.69 -1.88
N MET A 144 -0.46 -8.32 -0.76
CA MET A 144 0.42 -7.17 -0.64
C MET A 144 1.64 -7.30 -1.54
N PRO A 145 1.88 -6.32 -2.42
CA PRO A 145 3.07 -6.31 -3.25
C PRO A 145 4.35 -6.14 -2.46
N VAL A 146 5.37 -6.90 -2.83
CA VAL A 146 6.73 -6.80 -2.29
C VAL A 146 7.75 -7.01 -3.40
N MET A 147 8.92 -6.42 -3.25
CA MET A 147 10.09 -6.75 -4.08
C MET A 147 10.70 -8.05 -3.57
N LYS A 148 10.83 -9.06 -4.42
CA LYS A 148 11.35 -10.37 -4.02
C LYS A 148 12.76 -10.24 -3.41
N ASN A 149 12.99 -10.89 -2.27
CA ASN A 149 14.24 -10.82 -1.50
C ASN A 149 14.59 -9.43 -0.93
N SER A 150 13.64 -8.50 -0.86
CA SER A 150 13.84 -7.23 -0.15
C SER A 150 13.58 -7.37 1.35
N GLU A 151 13.93 -6.33 2.11
CA GLU A 151 13.56 -6.24 3.52
C GLU A 151 12.04 -6.31 3.73
N GLY A 152 11.26 -5.73 2.81
CA GLY A 152 9.79 -5.82 2.81
C GLY A 152 9.27 -7.25 2.63
N ASP A 153 9.89 -8.05 1.76
CA ASP A 153 9.55 -9.48 1.61
C ASP A 153 9.84 -10.26 2.90
N LEU A 154 10.99 -10.00 3.54
CA LEU A 154 11.30 -10.59 4.84
C LEU A 154 10.29 -10.19 5.93
N LYS A 155 9.96 -8.89 6.04
CA LYS A 155 8.95 -8.38 6.99
C LYS A 155 7.59 -9.04 6.76
N LYS A 156 7.13 -9.12 5.51
CA LYS A 156 5.88 -9.81 5.13
C LYS A 156 5.85 -11.24 5.65
N ARG A 157 6.90 -12.03 5.38
CA ARG A 157 7.00 -13.43 5.85
C ARG A 157 7.01 -13.55 7.37
N VAL A 158 7.70 -12.63 8.07
CA VAL A 158 7.70 -12.59 9.54
C VAL A 158 6.29 -12.37 10.09
N LEU A 159 5.51 -11.47 9.50
CA LEU A 159 4.13 -11.23 9.91
C LEU A 159 3.22 -12.42 9.60
N GLU A 160 3.36 -13.03 8.42
CA GLU A 160 2.61 -14.24 8.06
C GLU A 160 2.88 -15.37 9.06
N MET A 161 4.15 -15.61 9.44
CA MET A 161 4.50 -16.60 10.46
C MET A 161 3.89 -16.28 11.83
N LYS A 162 3.85 -15.00 12.25
CA LYS A 162 3.20 -14.59 13.51
C LYS A 162 1.70 -14.93 13.47
N ILE A 163 1.03 -14.66 12.35
CA ILE A 163 -0.40 -14.95 12.16
C ILE A 163 -0.67 -16.45 12.23
N GLU A 164 0.12 -17.28 11.54
CA GLU A 164 -0.09 -18.73 11.54
C GLU A 164 0.08 -19.34 12.94
N LYS A 165 1.05 -18.87 13.73
CA LYS A 165 1.20 -19.27 15.14
C LYS A 165 -0.04 -18.92 15.98
N LEU A 166 -0.64 -17.76 15.76
CA LEU A 166 -1.84 -17.34 16.48
C LEU A 166 -3.07 -18.16 16.09
N LYS A 167 -3.17 -18.56 14.81
CA LYS A 167 -4.24 -19.46 14.34
C LYS A 167 -4.15 -20.83 15.00
N GLN A 168 -2.95 -21.36 15.22
CA GLN A 168 -2.75 -22.64 15.92
C GLN A 168 -3.15 -22.60 17.40
N ILE A 169 -3.07 -21.44 18.07
CA ILE A 169 -3.53 -21.28 19.47
C ILE A 169 -5.07 -21.27 19.54
N ARG A 170 -5.76 -21.06 18.40
CA ARG A 170 -7.22 -21.01 18.32
C ARG A 170 -7.86 -22.41 18.29
N GLU A 171 -7.13 -23.41 17.80
CA GLU A 171 -7.53 -24.82 17.70
C GLU A 171 -7.35 -25.56 19.03
#